data_AF-A0A498D5N4-F1
#
_entry.id   AF-A0A498D5N4-F1
#
_cell.length_a   1.000
_cell.length_b   1.000
_cell.length_c   1.000
_cell.angle_alpha   90.00
_cell.angle_beta   90.00
_cell.angle_gamma   90.00
#
_symmetry.space_group_name_H-M   'P 1'
#
loop_
_entity.id
_entity.type
_entity.pdbx_description
1 polymer ?
#
loop_
_entity_poly.entity_id
_entity_poly.type
_entity_poly.pdbx_seq_one_letter_code
_entity_poly.pdbx_strand_id
1 'polypeptide(L)'
;MNSVWNRFHTCEKGARKLTDTKQKKSNKQIVEELLDAIGGKENVASVTHCATRLRFIINDEEKIDKEHVEEIDKVKGAFFHSGQYQVIFGTGTVNQMYEEAEKLGLNAVTKSEQSTAAARKQGRLQAAIRTFGDVFVPIIPVLVATGLFMGLRGLLMQENILALFGMTPDDVSQNFILYTQVLTDTAFAFLPALVAWSAFRVFGGSPIIGVVLGLMLVNPALPNAYEVASQTVEPLMFFGFIPVVGYQGSVLPAFIAGFIGAKVERWVRKKTPEVLDLLVTPFLTLLIMSMLSLFLIGPVFHSVETVLLDAVVAVLGLPLGISGIILGGLNQLIVVTGVHHVFNFLEIQLLENFGNNPYNAIVTCAVAAQGGATLAVALKTKSGKLKALAFPSSLSAFLGISEPAIFGVTLRYFKPFLMALIGGAVGGFLSSIMGLAGTGMAVTVIPGMLLYLDGQLVQYIIANGVAVAIAFILTWFFGFSDKMLKEVKQPDTQTK
;
A
#
# COMPACT_ATOMS: atom_id res chain seq x y z
N MET A 1 -8.14 -40.65 -73.85
CA MET A 1 -7.74 -40.63 -72.43
C MET A 1 -7.43 -39.22 -71.86
N ASN A 2 -7.51 -38.13 -72.64
CA ASN A 2 -7.20 -36.77 -72.14
C ASN A 2 -8.43 -35.87 -71.85
N SER A 3 -9.67 -36.34 -72.05
CA SER A 3 -10.88 -35.54 -71.79
C SER A 3 -11.56 -35.82 -70.45
N VAL A 4 -11.16 -36.88 -69.73
CA VAL A 4 -11.72 -37.25 -68.43
C VAL A 4 -10.96 -36.58 -67.27
N TRP A 5 -9.67 -36.28 -67.44
CA TRP A 5 -8.84 -35.65 -66.42
C TRP A 5 -9.10 -34.14 -66.24
N ASN A 6 -9.54 -33.43 -67.29
CA ASN A 6 -9.82 -31.98 -67.19
C ASN A 6 -11.17 -31.63 -66.54
N ARG A 7 -12.09 -32.59 -66.37
CA ARG A 7 -13.34 -32.37 -65.62
C ARG A 7 -13.19 -32.50 -64.11
N PHE A 8 -12.14 -33.16 -63.61
CA PHE A 8 -11.88 -33.24 -62.16
C PHE A 8 -11.24 -31.95 -61.61
N HIS A 9 -10.31 -31.34 -62.34
CA HIS A 9 -9.67 -30.10 -61.90
C HIS A 9 -10.51 -28.82 -62.03
N THR A 10 -11.60 -28.85 -62.80
CA THR A 10 -12.56 -27.74 -62.85
C THR A 10 -13.65 -27.86 -61.78
N CYS A 11 -13.86 -29.05 -61.21
CA CYS A 11 -14.80 -29.25 -60.10
C CYS A 11 -14.16 -28.92 -58.73
N GLU A 12 -12.87 -29.23 -58.52
CA GLU A 12 -12.15 -28.85 -57.30
C GLU A 12 -11.91 -27.34 -57.14
N LYS A 13 -11.81 -26.60 -58.25
CA LYS A 13 -11.67 -25.13 -58.20
C LYS A 13 -13.03 -24.42 -58.04
N GLY A 14 -14.14 -25.11 -58.32
CA GLY A 14 -15.51 -24.63 -58.08
C GLY A 14 -16.05 -24.96 -56.69
N ALA A 15 -15.56 -26.02 -56.04
CA ALA A 15 -15.96 -26.44 -54.69
C ALA A 15 -15.18 -25.76 -53.54
N ARG A 16 -14.31 -24.79 -53.86
CA ARG A 16 -13.58 -23.95 -52.89
C ARG A 16 -14.09 -22.50 -52.87
N LYS A 17 -15.39 -22.32 -53.10
CA LYS A 17 -16.19 -21.20 -52.61
C LYS A 17 -17.27 -21.82 -51.73
N LEU A 18 -17.51 -21.22 -50.55
CA LEU A 18 -18.40 -21.67 -49.48
C LEU A 18 -17.70 -22.41 -48.32
N THR A 19 -16.61 -21.83 -47.80
CA THR A 19 -16.36 -21.89 -46.36
C THR A 19 -16.30 -20.46 -45.86
N ASP A 20 -17.35 -20.13 -45.11
CA ASP A 20 -17.63 -18.93 -44.35
C ASP A 20 -16.38 -18.12 -43.95
N THR A 21 -16.12 -17.01 -44.63
CA THR A 21 -15.23 -15.96 -44.11
C THR A 21 -15.96 -15.21 -42.98
N LYS A 22 -16.12 -15.87 -41.82
CA LYS A 22 -16.36 -15.14 -40.56
C LYS A 22 -15.11 -14.33 -40.28
N GLN A 23 -15.21 -13.01 -40.49
CA GLN A 23 -14.20 -12.04 -40.12
C GLN A 23 -13.86 -12.24 -38.64
N LYS A 24 -12.60 -12.64 -38.34
CA LYS A 24 -12.17 -12.96 -36.97
C LYS A 24 -12.28 -11.71 -36.09
N LYS A 25 -13.32 -11.63 -35.26
CA LYS A 25 -13.58 -10.49 -34.38
C LYS A 25 -12.47 -10.39 -33.34
N SER A 26 -12.06 -9.17 -33.02
CA SER A 26 -11.10 -8.93 -31.93
C SER A 26 -11.76 -9.20 -30.58
N ASN A 27 -10.97 -9.56 -29.55
CA ASN A 27 -11.49 -9.82 -28.21
C ASN A 27 -12.28 -8.62 -27.66
N LYS A 28 -11.85 -7.38 -27.98
CA LYS A 28 -12.57 -6.16 -27.60
C LYS A 28 -13.98 -6.12 -28.21
N GLN A 29 -14.09 -6.38 -29.50
CA GLN A 29 -15.39 -6.40 -30.20
C GLN A 29 -16.32 -7.47 -29.67
N ILE A 30 -15.78 -8.64 -29.32
CA ILE A 30 -16.55 -9.74 -28.71
C ILE A 30 -17.13 -9.31 -27.36
N VAL A 31 -16.35 -8.59 -26.53
CA VAL A 31 -16.82 -8.11 -25.23
C VAL A 31 -17.79 -6.93 -25.37
N GLU A 32 -17.59 -6.03 -26.34
CA GLU A 32 -18.55 -4.95 -26.64
C GLU A 32 -19.89 -5.52 -27.09
N GLU A 33 -19.89 -6.49 -28.01
CA GLU A 33 -21.10 -7.20 -28.45
C GLU A 33 -21.78 -7.95 -27.30
N LEU A 34 -20.97 -8.58 -26.42
CA LEU A 34 -21.50 -9.24 -25.24
C LEU A 34 -22.15 -8.26 -24.26
N LEU A 35 -21.61 -7.05 -24.13
CA LEU A 35 -22.19 -6.02 -23.27
C LEU A 35 -23.53 -5.52 -23.80
N ASP A 36 -23.62 -5.31 -25.10
CA ASP A 36 -24.85 -4.88 -25.74
C ASP A 36 -25.94 -5.96 -25.55
N ALA A 37 -25.57 -7.24 -25.72
CA ALA A 37 -26.48 -8.38 -25.55
C ALA A 37 -26.99 -8.57 -24.10
N ILE A 38 -26.25 -8.11 -23.08
CA ILE A 38 -26.65 -8.23 -21.66
C ILE A 38 -27.30 -6.95 -21.12
N GLY A 39 -27.72 -6.02 -21.98
CA GLY A 39 -28.43 -4.81 -21.60
C GLY A 39 -27.53 -3.61 -21.26
N GLY A 40 -26.30 -3.61 -21.76
CA GLY A 40 -25.35 -2.50 -21.61
C GLY A 40 -24.56 -2.50 -20.31
N LYS A 41 -23.61 -1.57 -20.22
CA LYS A 41 -22.69 -1.43 -19.07
C LYS A 41 -23.45 -1.08 -17.78
N GLU A 42 -24.54 -0.35 -17.89
CA GLU A 42 -25.45 0.05 -16.81
C GLU A 42 -26.20 -1.13 -16.19
N ASN A 43 -26.37 -2.23 -16.92
CA ASN A 43 -27.00 -3.44 -16.42
C ASN A 43 -26.02 -4.36 -15.67
N VAL A 44 -24.72 -4.09 -15.74
CA VAL A 44 -23.67 -4.89 -15.10
C VAL A 44 -23.24 -4.25 -13.78
N ALA A 45 -23.53 -4.91 -12.66
CA ALA A 45 -23.07 -4.48 -11.33
C ALA A 45 -21.58 -4.80 -11.12
N SER A 46 -21.15 -5.98 -11.57
CA SER A 46 -19.73 -6.38 -11.61
C SER A 46 -19.55 -7.57 -12.55
N VAL A 47 -18.32 -7.76 -13.01
CA VAL A 47 -17.89 -8.97 -13.71
C VAL A 47 -16.85 -9.72 -12.87
N THR A 48 -16.69 -11.02 -13.04
CA THR A 48 -15.57 -11.79 -12.49
C THR A 48 -15.27 -12.90 -13.48
N HIS A 49 -14.19 -13.65 -13.29
CA HIS A 49 -14.00 -14.86 -14.08
C HIS A 49 -13.45 -16.00 -13.23
N CYS A 50 -13.74 -17.21 -13.65
CA CYS A 50 -13.06 -18.42 -13.19
C CYS A 50 -12.30 -19.06 -14.36
N ALA A 51 -11.79 -20.28 -14.18
CA ALA A 51 -10.95 -20.94 -15.18
C ALA A 51 -11.54 -21.01 -16.60
N THR A 52 -12.87 -21.06 -16.76
CA THR A 52 -13.52 -21.23 -18.07
C THR A 52 -14.67 -20.26 -18.37
N ARG A 53 -15.08 -19.43 -17.40
CA ARG A 53 -16.33 -18.64 -17.49
C ARG A 53 -16.13 -17.21 -17.04
N LEU A 54 -16.74 -16.29 -17.79
CA LEU A 54 -16.92 -14.90 -17.42
C LEU A 54 -18.28 -14.80 -16.71
N ARG A 55 -18.32 -14.19 -15.52
CA ARG A 55 -19.51 -14.16 -14.66
C ARG A 55 -19.92 -12.73 -14.40
N PHE A 56 -21.15 -12.39 -14.75
CA PHE A 56 -21.72 -11.07 -14.55
C PHE A 56 -22.73 -11.12 -13.40
N ILE A 57 -22.61 -10.17 -12.48
CA ILE A 57 -23.71 -9.80 -11.59
C ILE A 57 -24.53 -8.75 -12.33
N ILE A 58 -25.78 -9.08 -12.64
CA ILE A 58 -26.67 -8.27 -13.47
C ILE A 58 -27.73 -7.61 -12.59
N ASN A 59 -28.11 -6.36 -12.90
CA ASN A 59 -29.14 -5.61 -12.18
C ASN A 59 -30.55 -6.03 -12.59
N ASP A 60 -30.76 -6.31 -13.88
CA ASP A 60 -32.04 -6.65 -14.49
C ASP A 60 -31.88 -7.78 -15.52
N GLU A 61 -32.43 -8.96 -15.23
CA GLU A 61 -32.34 -10.15 -16.09
C GLU A 61 -33.17 -10.00 -17.38
N GLU A 62 -34.26 -9.20 -17.37
CA GLU A 62 -35.16 -9.08 -18.53
C GLU A 62 -34.50 -8.38 -19.73
N LYS A 63 -33.38 -7.69 -19.51
CA LYS A 63 -32.61 -7.00 -20.55
C LYS A 63 -31.58 -7.88 -21.25
N ILE A 64 -31.46 -9.15 -20.86
CA ILE A 64 -30.49 -10.07 -21.45
C ILE A 64 -31.11 -10.78 -22.65
N ASP A 65 -30.52 -10.58 -23.81
CA ASP A 65 -30.79 -11.34 -25.01
C ASP A 65 -29.97 -12.66 -24.99
N LYS A 66 -30.55 -13.69 -24.36
CA LYS A 66 -29.88 -14.98 -24.15
C LYS A 66 -29.54 -15.67 -25.47
N GLU A 67 -30.42 -15.55 -26.47
CA GLU A 67 -30.21 -16.16 -27.79
C GLU A 67 -29.04 -15.47 -28.50
N HIS A 68 -28.98 -14.13 -28.46
CA HIS A 68 -27.87 -13.41 -29.06
C HIS A 68 -26.52 -13.72 -28.39
N VAL A 69 -26.48 -13.82 -27.06
CA VAL A 69 -25.23 -14.13 -26.32
C VAL A 69 -24.63 -15.46 -26.76
N GLU A 70 -25.44 -16.49 -27.03
CA GLU A 70 -24.94 -17.81 -27.45
C GLU A 70 -24.39 -17.82 -28.88
N GLU A 71 -24.77 -16.85 -29.71
CA GLU A 71 -24.29 -16.70 -31.09
C GLU A 71 -22.97 -15.91 -31.20
N ILE A 72 -22.54 -15.25 -30.12
CA ILE A 72 -21.31 -14.44 -30.08
C ILE A 72 -20.07 -15.31 -30.29
N ASP A 73 -19.11 -14.79 -31.07
CA ASP A 73 -17.87 -15.50 -31.37
C ASP A 73 -17.10 -15.88 -30.09
N LYS A 74 -16.59 -17.12 -30.06
CA LYS A 74 -15.91 -17.78 -28.92
C LYS A 74 -16.78 -18.12 -27.70
N VAL A 75 -18.06 -17.76 -27.68
CA VAL A 75 -18.99 -18.24 -26.64
C VAL A 75 -19.29 -19.72 -26.89
N LYS A 76 -19.22 -20.52 -25.82
CA LYS A 76 -19.49 -21.98 -25.83
C LYS A 76 -20.79 -22.34 -25.10
N GLY A 77 -21.50 -21.33 -24.61
CA GLY A 77 -22.76 -21.44 -23.87
C GLY A 77 -22.89 -20.34 -22.83
N ALA A 78 -24.13 -19.99 -22.47
CA ALA A 78 -24.41 -19.01 -21.43
C ALA A 78 -25.61 -19.42 -20.58
N PHE A 79 -25.55 -19.21 -19.26
CA PHE A 79 -26.63 -19.61 -18.37
C PHE A 79 -26.65 -18.80 -17.07
N PHE A 80 -27.81 -18.74 -16.43
CA PHE A 80 -27.95 -18.19 -15.08
C PHE A 80 -27.68 -19.26 -14.02
N HIS A 81 -26.87 -18.91 -13.03
CA HIS A 81 -26.67 -19.77 -11.86
C HIS A 81 -26.27 -18.94 -10.64
N SER A 82 -26.94 -19.18 -9.51
CA SER A 82 -26.65 -18.53 -8.22
C SER A 82 -26.60 -17.00 -8.27
N GLY A 83 -27.56 -16.38 -8.96
CA GLY A 83 -27.64 -14.91 -9.07
C GLY A 83 -26.58 -14.28 -9.97
N GLN A 84 -25.91 -15.07 -10.83
CA GLN A 84 -24.93 -14.60 -11.80
C GLN A 84 -25.25 -15.12 -13.19
N TYR A 85 -25.08 -14.28 -14.20
CA TYR A 85 -25.09 -14.69 -15.60
C TYR A 85 -23.69 -15.14 -16.01
N GLN A 86 -23.53 -16.39 -16.40
CA GLN A 86 -22.24 -17.01 -16.70
C GLN A 86 -22.11 -17.31 -18.19
N VAL A 87 -21.06 -16.78 -18.81
CA VAL A 87 -20.72 -17.00 -20.22
C VAL A 87 -19.46 -17.84 -20.33
N ILE A 88 -19.52 -18.97 -21.01
CA ILE A 88 -18.42 -19.93 -21.14
C ILE A 88 -17.56 -19.55 -22.34
N PHE A 89 -16.30 -19.19 -22.10
CA PHE A 89 -15.30 -18.94 -23.16
C PHE A 89 -14.24 -20.06 -23.26
N GLY A 90 -14.10 -20.85 -22.19
CA GLY A 90 -13.05 -21.85 -22.05
C GLY A 90 -11.78 -21.30 -21.42
N THR A 91 -10.88 -22.22 -21.06
CA THR A 91 -9.59 -21.95 -20.42
C THR A 91 -8.70 -21.07 -21.31
N GLY A 92 -8.09 -20.05 -20.70
CA GLY A 92 -7.23 -19.08 -21.37
C GLY A 92 -8.00 -17.93 -22.04
N THR A 93 -8.95 -18.23 -22.94
CA THR A 93 -9.78 -17.22 -23.62
C THR A 93 -10.54 -16.33 -22.63
N VAL A 94 -11.03 -16.90 -21.53
CA VAL A 94 -11.79 -16.16 -20.51
C VAL A 94 -10.97 -15.02 -19.87
N ASN A 95 -9.66 -15.20 -19.67
CA ASN A 95 -8.79 -14.17 -19.10
C ASN A 95 -8.67 -12.98 -20.07
N GLN A 96 -8.58 -13.27 -21.37
CA GLN A 96 -8.50 -12.24 -22.40
C GLN A 96 -9.82 -11.46 -22.52
N MET A 97 -10.96 -12.14 -22.45
CA MET A 97 -12.28 -11.49 -22.42
C MET A 97 -12.42 -10.63 -21.16
N TYR A 98 -11.95 -11.14 -20.03
CA TYR A 98 -11.96 -10.40 -18.77
C TYR A 98 -11.07 -9.16 -18.81
N GLU A 99 -9.84 -9.24 -19.36
CA GLU A 99 -8.96 -8.08 -19.53
C GLU A 99 -9.58 -7.01 -20.42
N GLU A 100 -10.27 -7.39 -21.51
CA GLU A 100 -10.99 -6.44 -22.36
C GLU A 100 -12.22 -5.85 -21.63
N ALA A 101 -12.94 -6.66 -20.85
CA ALA A 101 -14.04 -6.20 -19.99
C ALA A 101 -13.55 -5.20 -18.92
N GLU A 102 -12.35 -5.41 -18.36
CA GLU A 102 -11.70 -4.47 -17.44
C GLU A 102 -11.29 -3.16 -18.12
N LYS A 103 -10.78 -3.21 -19.36
CA LYS A 103 -10.48 -2.01 -20.15
C LYS A 103 -11.74 -1.20 -20.47
N LEU A 104 -12.85 -1.89 -20.72
CA LEU A 104 -14.18 -1.27 -20.88
C LEU A 104 -14.78 -0.77 -19.56
N GLY A 105 -14.10 -1.00 -18.44
CA GLY A 105 -14.38 -0.41 -17.14
C GLY A 105 -15.55 -1.07 -16.41
N LEU A 106 -15.73 -2.37 -16.58
CA LEU A 106 -16.79 -3.16 -15.92
C LEU A 106 -16.39 -3.68 -14.55
N ASN A 107 -15.10 -3.57 -14.18
CA ASN A 107 -14.59 -4.26 -13.01
C ASN A 107 -13.67 -3.51 -12.06
N ALA A 108 -13.68 -2.20 -12.17
CA ALA A 108 -13.01 -1.39 -11.20
C ALA A 108 -13.84 -0.15 -10.97
N VAL A 109 -14.20 0.05 -9.70
CA VAL A 109 -13.99 1.38 -9.14
C VAL A 109 -12.59 1.81 -9.60
N THR A 110 -12.56 2.79 -10.51
CA THR A 110 -11.44 3.53 -11.14
C THR A 110 -10.69 2.99 -12.37
N LYS A 111 -10.91 3.71 -13.49
CA LYS A 111 -9.93 4.29 -14.44
C LYS A 111 -8.75 3.41 -14.90
N SER A 112 -8.91 2.73 -16.03
CA SER A 112 -7.78 2.12 -16.77
C SER A 112 -7.39 2.84 -18.08
N GLU A 113 -8.08 3.90 -18.52
CA GLU A 113 -7.67 4.66 -19.73
C GLU A 113 -7.17 6.10 -19.47
N GLN A 114 -7.03 6.53 -18.21
CA GLN A 114 -6.47 7.85 -17.89
C GLN A 114 -4.99 7.85 -17.49
N SER A 115 -4.34 6.70 -17.35
CA SER A 115 -2.97 6.60 -16.82
C SER A 115 -1.87 6.95 -17.84
N THR A 116 -2.12 6.85 -19.14
CA THR A 116 -1.10 7.15 -20.17
C THR A 116 -1.15 8.60 -20.66
N ALA A 117 -2.29 9.29 -20.52
CA ALA A 117 -2.45 10.69 -20.92
C ALA A 117 -2.22 11.70 -19.77
N ALA A 118 -2.48 11.31 -18.52
CA ALA A 118 -2.30 12.20 -17.35
C ALA A 118 -0.83 12.42 -16.95
N ALA A 119 0.07 11.48 -17.29
CA ALA A 119 1.50 11.59 -16.98
C ALA A 119 2.23 12.67 -17.80
N ARG A 120 1.58 13.25 -18.82
CA ARG A 120 2.19 14.27 -19.69
C ARG A 120 1.96 15.72 -19.25
N LYS A 121 1.14 16.00 -18.24
CA LYS A 121 0.86 17.38 -17.77
C LYS A 121 1.09 17.66 -16.28
N GLN A 122 1.46 16.65 -15.47
CA GLN A 122 1.93 16.83 -14.08
C GLN A 122 3.42 16.49 -13.99
N GLY A 123 4.16 17.19 -13.11
CA GLY A 123 5.57 16.87 -12.87
C GLY A 123 5.75 15.40 -12.49
N ARG A 124 6.80 14.75 -12.99
CA ARG A 124 7.10 13.31 -12.78
C ARG A 124 7.02 12.88 -11.31
N LEU A 125 7.37 13.79 -10.40
CA LEU A 125 7.30 13.59 -8.95
C LEU A 125 5.85 13.43 -8.45
N GLN A 126 4.93 14.28 -8.89
CA GLN A 126 3.53 14.23 -8.44
C GLN A 126 2.82 12.96 -8.95
N ALA A 127 3.15 12.53 -10.17
CA ALA A 127 2.68 11.26 -10.70
C ALA A 127 3.20 10.06 -9.87
N ALA A 128 4.49 10.06 -9.51
CA ALA A 128 5.08 9.02 -8.67
C ALA A 128 4.45 8.95 -7.27
N ILE A 129 4.28 10.10 -6.61
CA ILE A 129 3.63 10.20 -5.29
C ILE A 129 2.19 9.67 -5.34
N ARG A 130 1.46 9.99 -6.41
CA ARG A 130 0.09 9.50 -6.60
C ARG A 130 0.05 7.99 -6.75
N THR A 131 0.89 7.43 -7.63
CA THR A 131 0.96 5.98 -7.82
C THR A 131 1.34 5.27 -6.52
N PHE A 132 2.25 5.87 -5.75
CA PHE A 132 2.58 5.37 -4.41
C PHE A 132 1.35 5.41 -3.49
N GLY A 133 0.63 6.53 -3.43
CA GLY A 133 -0.62 6.64 -2.67
C GLY A 133 -1.70 5.62 -3.08
N ASP A 134 -1.84 5.33 -4.37
CA ASP A 134 -2.81 4.35 -4.90
C ASP A 134 -2.54 2.93 -4.38
N VAL A 135 -1.29 2.60 -4.04
CA VAL A 135 -0.93 1.33 -3.36
C VAL A 135 -1.42 1.31 -1.92
N PHE A 136 -1.39 2.42 -1.20
CA PHE A 136 -1.80 2.46 0.20
C PHE A 136 -3.30 2.62 0.42
N VAL A 137 -4.01 3.30 -0.49
CA VAL A 137 -5.45 3.61 -0.34
C VAL A 137 -6.32 2.45 0.19
N PRO A 138 -6.20 1.21 -0.32
CA PRO A 138 -7.01 0.08 0.15
C PRO A 138 -6.52 -0.56 1.45
N ILE A 139 -5.28 -0.29 1.85
CA ILE A 139 -4.65 -0.83 3.05
C ILE A 139 -4.94 0.07 4.26
N ILE A 140 -5.12 1.38 4.04
CA ILE A 140 -5.34 2.35 5.13
C ILE A 140 -6.42 1.92 6.13
N PRO A 141 -7.62 1.42 5.75
CA PRO A 141 -8.66 1.13 6.74
C PRO A 141 -8.20 0.14 7.82
N VAL A 142 -7.43 -0.90 7.43
CA VAL A 142 -6.90 -1.86 8.39
C VAL A 142 -5.76 -1.26 9.23
N LEU A 143 -4.93 -0.39 8.65
CA LEU A 143 -3.86 0.30 9.40
C LEU A 143 -4.42 1.30 10.41
N VAL A 144 -5.50 2.01 10.07
CA VAL A 144 -6.22 2.88 11.02
C VAL A 144 -6.76 2.05 12.18
N ALA A 145 -7.46 0.95 11.89
CA ALA A 145 -8.09 0.14 12.93
C ALA A 145 -7.05 -0.47 13.88
N THR A 146 -6.03 -1.12 13.32
CA THR A 146 -4.96 -1.75 14.10
C THR A 146 -4.09 -0.73 14.83
N GLY A 147 -3.79 0.41 14.22
CA GLY A 147 -3.08 1.52 14.86
C GLY A 147 -3.83 2.11 16.06
N LEU A 148 -5.14 2.33 15.94
CA LEU A 148 -5.97 2.78 17.06
C LEU A 148 -6.00 1.76 18.20
N PHE A 149 -6.14 0.46 17.90
CA PHE A 149 -6.05 -0.58 18.92
C PHE A 149 -4.66 -0.64 19.56
N MET A 150 -3.60 -0.41 18.79
CA MET A 150 -2.23 -0.42 19.27
C MET A 150 -1.98 0.73 20.26
N GLY A 151 -2.45 1.93 19.92
CA GLY A 151 -2.44 3.09 20.82
C GLY A 151 -3.25 2.87 22.09
N LEU A 152 -4.44 2.27 21.96
CA LEU A 152 -5.28 1.92 23.11
C LEU A 152 -4.62 0.88 24.02
N ARG A 153 -4.04 -0.18 23.44
CA ARG A 153 -3.26 -1.18 24.19
C ARG A 153 -2.12 -0.52 24.95
N GLY A 154 -1.33 0.33 24.28
CA GLY A 154 -0.23 1.05 24.91
C GLY A 154 -0.69 1.91 26.09
N LEU A 155 -1.80 2.63 25.94
CA LEU A 155 -2.39 3.42 27.02
C LEU A 155 -2.84 2.55 28.21
N LEU A 156 -3.55 1.44 27.93
CA LEU A 156 -4.08 0.54 28.97
C LEU A 156 -2.99 -0.25 29.69
N MET A 157 -1.87 -0.56 29.03
CA MET A 157 -0.75 -1.29 29.62
C MET A 157 0.21 -0.40 30.40
N GLN A 158 -0.02 0.93 30.46
CA GLN A 158 0.85 1.80 31.23
C GLN A 158 0.66 1.59 32.73
N GLU A 159 1.76 1.45 33.47
CA GLU A 159 1.78 1.34 34.94
C GLU A 159 0.94 2.40 35.64
N ASN A 160 1.08 3.68 35.29
CA ASN A 160 0.33 4.76 35.93
C ASN A 160 -1.18 4.67 35.67
N ILE A 161 -1.60 4.11 34.53
CA ILE A 161 -3.02 3.91 34.22
C ILE A 161 -3.55 2.71 34.99
N LEU A 162 -2.81 1.60 35.02
CA LEU A 162 -3.17 0.40 35.78
C LEU A 162 -3.20 0.67 37.29
N ALA A 163 -2.30 1.52 37.79
CA ALA A 163 -2.25 1.91 39.19
C ALA A 163 -3.52 2.62 39.67
N LEU A 164 -4.24 3.32 38.77
CA LEU A 164 -5.57 3.89 39.08
C LEU A 164 -6.59 2.81 39.45
N PHE A 165 -6.37 1.58 39.02
CA PHE A 165 -7.17 0.40 39.31
C PHE A 165 -6.52 -0.53 40.35
N GLY A 166 -5.40 -0.11 40.97
CA GLY A 166 -4.63 -0.93 41.90
C GLY A 166 -3.95 -2.13 41.24
N MET A 167 -3.67 -2.04 39.94
CA MET A 167 -3.03 -3.09 39.14
C MET A 167 -1.67 -2.64 38.62
N THR A 168 -0.87 -3.62 38.25
CA THR A 168 0.39 -3.50 37.52
C THR A 168 0.29 -4.27 36.19
N PRO A 169 1.21 -4.05 35.23
CA PRO A 169 1.22 -4.84 33.99
C PRO A 169 1.29 -6.35 34.23
N ASP A 170 1.92 -6.79 35.32
CA ASP A 170 2.04 -8.19 35.71
C ASP A 170 0.70 -8.82 36.16
N ASP A 171 -0.26 -7.99 36.60
CA ASP A 171 -1.61 -8.45 36.96
C ASP A 171 -2.48 -8.73 35.72
N VAL A 172 -2.06 -8.26 34.54
CA VAL A 172 -2.75 -8.52 33.28
C VAL A 172 -2.34 -9.89 32.74
N SER A 173 -3.32 -10.73 32.43
CA SER A 173 -3.08 -12.06 31.83
C SER A 173 -2.19 -11.97 30.58
N GLN A 174 -1.05 -12.68 30.60
CA GLN A 174 -0.13 -12.76 29.47
C GLN A 174 -0.81 -13.27 28.18
N ASN A 175 -1.76 -14.20 28.31
CA ASN A 175 -2.55 -14.67 27.16
C ASN A 175 -3.44 -13.58 26.58
N PHE A 176 -3.96 -12.69 27.43
CA PHE A 176 -4.74 -11.54 26.98
C PHE A 176 -3.84 -10.51 26.29
N ILE A 177 -2.67 -10.22 26.85
CA ILE A 177 -1.66 -9.34 26.21
C ILE A 177 -1.30 -9.91 24.83
N LEU A 178 -0.98 -11.20 24.75
CA LEU A 178 -0.66 -11.87 23.49
C LEU A 178 -1.81 -11.77 22.47
N TYR A 179 -3.06 -11.99 22.89
CA TYR A 179 -4.22 -11.79 22.03
C TYR A 179 -4.30 -10.34 21.50
N THR A 180 -4.09 -9.34 22.36
CA THR A 180 -4.08 -7.94 21.92
C THR A 180 -2.90 -7.64 20.98
N GLN A 181 -1.74 -8.29 21.15
CA GLN A 181 -0.61 -8.24 20.21
C GLN A 181 -0.97 -8.80 18.85
N VAL A 182 -1.61 -9.97 18.79
CA VAL A 182 -2.11 -10.52 17.53
C VAL A 182 -3.08 -9.55 16.85
N LEU A 183 -3.99 -8.91 17.60
CA LEU A 183 -4.94 -7.95 17.05
C LEU A 183 -4.27 -6.69 16.48
N THR A 184 -3.22 -6.20 17.13
CA THR A 184 -2.63 -4.87 16.87
C THR A 184 -1.43 -4.94 15.93
N ASP A 185 -0.55 -5.91 16.14
CA ASP A 185 0.76 -5.94 15.49
C ASP A 185 0.71 -6.66 14.12
N THR A 186 -0.28 -7.52 13.87
CA THR A 186 -0.39 -8.32 12.64
C THR A 186 -0.35 -7.47 11.36
N ALA A 187 -1.13 -6.39 11.28
CA ALA A 187 -1.17 -5.58 10.06
C ALA A 187 0.18 -4.91 9.74
N PHE A 188 0.95 -4.55 10.77
CA PHE A 188 2.27 -3.94 10.64
C PHE A 188 3.36 -4.99 10.37
N ALA A 189 3.32 -6.13 11.08
CA ALA A 189 4.22 -7.25 10.86
C ALA A 189 4.12 -7.80 9.43
N PHE A 190 2.91 -7.88 8.88
CA PHE A 190 2.63 -8.34 7.52
C PHE A 190 2.40 -7.19 6.53
N LEU A 191 2.81 -5.97 6.86
CA LEU A 191 2.70 -4.81 5.97
C LEU A 191 3.33 -5.06 4.59
N PRO A 192 4.49 -5.74 4.47
CA PRO A 192 5.03 -6.13 3.16
C PRO A 192 4.07 -6.94 2.29
N ALA A 193 3.29 -7.86 2.88
CA ALA A 193 2.30 -8.65 2.17
C ALA A 193 1.15 -7.78 1.66
N LEU A 194 0.65 -6.86 2.48
CA LEU A 194 -0.40 -5.92 2.10
C LEU A 194 0.06 -4.97 0.99
N VAL A 195 1.28 -4.44 1.11
CA VAL A 195 1.88 -3.53 0.14
C VAL A 195 2.14 -4.24 -1.19
N ALA A 196 2.73 -5.45 -1.17
CA ALA A 196 3.01 -6.21 -2.38
C ALA A 196 1.72 -6.63 -3.11
N TRP A 197 0.70 -7.09 -2.38
CA TRP A 197 -0.64 -7.34 -2.93
C TRP A 197 -1.20 -6.13 -3.68
N SER A 198 -1.20 -4.98 -3.02
CA SER A 198 -1.77 -3.76 -3.58
C SER A 198 -0.92 -3.21 -4.74
N ALA A 199 0.41 -3.32 -4.65
CA ALA A 199 1.33 -2.97 -5.72
C ALA A 199 1.09 -3.83 -6.97
N PHE A 200 0.96 -5.16 -6.83
CA PHE A 200 0.59 -6.02 -7.95
C PHE A 200 -0.72 -5.58 -8.59
N ARG A 201 -1.75 -5.32 -7.79
CA ARG A 201 -3.03 -4.80 -8.28
C ARG A 201 -2.90 -3.46 -9.03
N VAL A 202 -2.13 -2.51 -8.50
CA VAL A 202 -1.93 -1.17 -9.09
C VAL A 202 -1.10 -1.24 -10.38
N PHE A 203 -0.10 -2.11 -10.43
CA PHE A 203 0.81 -2.22 -11.57
C PHE A 203 0.39 -3.27 -12.61
N GLY A 204 -0.77 -3.91 -12.45
CA GLY A 204 -1.35 -4.85 -13.43
C GLY A 204 -0.81 -6.27 -13.37
N GLY A 205 -0.28 -6.69 -12.22
CA GLY A 205 0.03 -8.08 -11.90
C GLY A 205 -1.11 -8.75 -11.13
N SER A 206 -0.99 -10.06 -10.92
CA SER A 206 -1.89 -10.88 -10.12
C SER A 206 -1.75 -10.57 -8.62
N PRO A 207 -2.79 -10.03 -7.97
CA PRO A 207 -2.70 -9.64 -6.56
C PRO A 207 -2.35 -10.80 -5.63
N ILE A 208 -2.79 -12.03 -5.94
CA ILE A 208 -2.48 -13.21 -5.10
C ILE A 208 -0.99 -13.57 -5.15
N ILE A 209 -0.33 -13.41 -6.31
CA ILE A 209 1.12 -13.57 -6.42
C ILE A 209 1.81 -12.49 -5.57
N GLY A 210 1.30 -11.26 -5.61
CA GLY A 210 1.78 -10.17 -4.76
C GLY A 210 1.69 -10.48 -3.26
N VAL A 211 0.55 -11.00 -2.78
CA VAL A 211 0.39 -11.43 -1.37
C VAL A 211 1.44 -12.46 -1.02
N VAL A 212 1.56 -13.53 -1.82
CA VAL A 212 2.48 -14.63 -1.55
C VAL A 212 3.92 -14.16 -1.54
N LEU A 213 4.33 -13.32 -2.51
CA LEU A 213 5.66 -12.74 -2.54
C LEU A 213 5.92 -11.91 -1.27
N GLY A 214 5.00 -11.03 -0.88
CA GLY A 214 5.17 -10.23 0.33
C GLY A 214 5.14 -11.06 1.63
N LEU A 215 4.42 -12.19 1.67
CA LEU A 215 4.50 -13.14 2.78
C LEU A 215 5.85 -13.87 2.83
N MET A 216 6.46 -14.18 1.68
CA MET A 216 7.83 -14.73 1.63
C MET A 216 8.84 -13.75 2.25
N LEU A 217 8.65 -12.45 2.04
CA LEU A 217 9.49 -11.38 2.60
C LEU A 217 9.41 -11.26 4.12
N VAL A 218 8.35 -11.76 4.76
CA VAL A 218 8.16 -11.73 6.22
C VAL A 218 7.93 -13.12 6.79
N ASN A 219 8.41 -14.15 6.09
CA ASN A 219 8.23 -15.52 6.52
C ASN A 219 8.93 -15.71 7.88
N PRO A 220 8.28 -16.32 8.89
CA PRO A 220 8.89 -16.57 10.20
C PRO A 220 10.14 -17.46 10.16
N ALA A 221 10.40 -18.17 9.06
CA ALA A 221 11.63 -18.91 8.84
C ALA A 221 12.85 -18.01 8.52
N LEU A 222 12.63 -16.73 8.21
CA LEU A 222 13.68 -15.72 8.08
C LEU A 222 13.94 -15.07 9.45
N PRO A 223 15.19 -14.74 9.79
CA PRO A 223 15.51 -13.93 10.96
C PRO A 223 14.70 -12.64 10.94
N ASN A 224 14.05 -12.31 12.05
CA ASN A 224 13.24 -11.11 12.15
C ASN A 224 14.14 -9.86 12.00
N ALA A 225 13.74 -8.91 11.16
CA ALA A 225 14.51 -7.68 10.92
C ALA A 225 14.85 -6.94 12.23
N TYR A 226 13.90 -6.89 13.17
CA TYR A 226 14.07 -6.17 14.42
C TYR A 226 15.03 -6.87 15.36
N GLU A 227 14.99 -8.20 15.42
CA GLU A 227 15.90 -9.01 16.23
C GLU A 227 17.34 -8.86 15.73
N VAL A 228 17.53 -8.89 14.42
CA VAL A 228 18.84 -8.66 13.80
C VAL A 228 19.34 -7.24 14.04
N ALA A 229 18.46 -6.23 13.91
CA ALA A 229 18.82 -4.85 14.23
C ALA A 229 19.21 -4.68 15.71
N SER A 230 18.58 -5.43 16.62
CA SER A 230 18.94 -5.46 18.05
C SER A 230 20.10 -6.38 18.41
N GLN A 231 20.76 -7.00 17.42
CA GLN A 231 21.89 -7.93 17.62
C GLN A 231 21.54 -9.17 18.49
N THR A 232 20.26 -9.54 18.58
CA THR A 232 19.83 -10.74 19.33
C THR A 232 19.83 -12.00 18.47
N VAL A 233 19.74 -11.84 17.15
CA VAL A 233 19.78 -12.91 16.15
C VAL A 233 20.69 -12.47 15.00
N GLU A 234 21.44 -13.42 14.43
CA GLU A 234 22.31 -13.17 13.27
C GLU A 234 21.51 -13.32 11.95
N PRO A 235 21.84 -12.54 10.90
CA PRO A 235 21.26 -12.72 9.59
C PRO A 235 21.67 -14.08 8.97
N LEU A 236 20.85 -14.61 8.06
CA LEU A 236 21.24 -15.79 7.29
C LEU A 236 22.31 -15.40 6.27
N MET A 237 23.47 -16.03 6.36
CA MET A 237 24.57 -15.78 5.42
C MET A 237 24.46 -16.70 4.20
N PHE A 238 24.07 -16.13 3.07
CA PHE A 238 24.08 -16.80 1.78
C PHE A 238 25.38 -16.52 1.04
N PHE A 239 25.94 -17.56 0.40
CA PHE A 239 27.21 -17.50 -0.33
C PHE A 239 28.42 -16.98 0.48
N GLY A 240 28.30 -16.90 1.80
CA GLY A 240 29.34 -16.39 2.71
C GLY A 240 29.43 -14.87 2.82
N PHE A 241 28.64 -14.09 2.06
CA PHE A 241 28.74 -12.63 2.05
C PHE A 241 27.42 -11.87 1.86
N ILE A 242 26.30 -12.57 1.60
CA ILE A 242 24.99 -11.93 1.44
C ILE A 242 24.17 -12.16 2.72
N PRO A 243 23.99 -11.13 3.58
CA PRO A 243 23.13 -11.22 4.74
C PRO A 243 21.66 -11.16 4.31
N VAL A 244 20.86 -12.13 4.73
CA VAL A 244 19.43 -12.21 4.44
C VAL A 244 18.64 -12.18 5.75
N VAL A 245 17.68 -11.26 5.81
CA VAL A 245 16.76 -11.03 6.92
C VAL A 245 15.35 -10.91 6.38
N GLY A 246 14.34 -11.10 7.25
CA GLY A 246 12.97 -10.71 6.95
C GLY A 246 12.83 -9.19 6.78
N TYR A 247 11.71 -8.75 6.23
CA TYR A 247 11.41 -7.34 5.98
C TYR A 247 10.22 -6.85 6.80
N GLN A 248 10.04 -7.36 8.02
CA GLN A 248 8.92 -6.98 8.89
C GLN A 248 8.85 -5.45 9.02
N GLY A 249 7.65 -4.88 8.88
CA GLY A 249 7.41 -3.42 8.89
C GLY A 249 7.97 -2.62 7.70
N SER A 250 8.75 -3.22 6.80
CA SER A 250 9.42 -2.48 5.72
C SER A 250 8.53 -2.23 4.51
N VAL A 251 8.18 -0.97 4.29
CA VAL A 251 7.32 -0.53 3.19
C VAL A 251 8.04 -0.51 1.84
N LEU A 252 9.18 0.16 1.76
CA LEU A 252 9.82 0.48 0.47
C LEU A 252 10.38 -0.76 -0.25
N PRO A 253 11.05 -1.72 0.43
CA PRO A 253 11.44 -2.99 -0.19
C PRO A 253 10.24 -3.74 -0.78
N ALA A 254 9.13 -3.83 -0.03
CA ALA A 254 7.93 -4.50 -0.47
C ALA A 254 7.24 -3.81 -1.65
N PHE A 255 7.21 -2.47 -1.65
CA PHE A 255 6.69 -1.69 -2.78
C PHE A 255 7.52 -1.92 -4.04
N ILE A 256 8.86 -1.90 -3.93
CA ILE A 256 9.76 -2.12 -5.07
C ILE A 256 9.65 -3.56 -5.57
N ALA A 257 9.63 -4.54 -4.68
CA ALA A 257 9.40 -5.95 -5.01
C ALA A 257 8.04 -6.13 -5.70
N GLY A 258 6.98 -5.47 -5.21
CA GLY A 258 5.66 -5.45 -5.83
C GLY A 258 5.65 -4.83 -7.23
N PHE A 259 6.28 -3.67 -7.38
CA PHE A 259 6.37 -2.95 -8.65
C PHE A 259 7.15 -3.71 -9.72
N ILE A 260 8.33 -4.21 -9.38
CA ILE A 260 9.16 -5.00 -10.28
C ILE A 260 8.48 -6.34 -10.53
N GLY A 261 7.94 -6.99 -9.50
CA GLY A 261 7.25 -8.26 -9.58
C GLY A 261 6.07 -8.24 -10.53
N ALA A 262 5.21 -7.23 -10.46
CA ALA A 262 4.09 -7.06 -11.40
C ALA A 262 4.55 -6.87 -12.86
N LYS A 263 5.72 -6.30 -13.09
CA LYS A 263 6.32 -6.19 -14.43
C LYS A 263 6.92 -7.50 -14.89
N VAL A 264 7.65 -8.18 -14.01
CA VAL A 264 8.24 -9.51 -14.27
C VAL A 264 7.13 -10.50 -14.59
N GLU A 265 6.06 -10.55 -13.81
CA GLU A 265 4.93 -11.44 -14.03
C GLU A 265 4.31 -11.26 -15.42
N ARG A 266 4.01 -10.01 -15.81
CA ARG A 266 3.48 -9.69 -17.14
C ARG A 266 4.45 -10.07 -18.25
N TRP A 267 5.75 -9.87 -18.01
CA TRP A 267 6.78 -10.24 -18.98
C TRP A 267 6.88 -11.76 -19.14
N VAL A 268 6.87 -12.52 -18.04
CA VAL A 268 6.84 -13.98 -18.04
C VAL A 268 5.57 -14.47 -18.75
N ARG A 269 4.38 -13.97 -18.36
CA ARG A 269 3.10 -14.33 -18.98
C ARG A 269 3.09 -14.13 -20.49
N LYS A 270 3.69 -13.03 -20.97
CA LYS A 270 3.82 -12.75 -22.41
C LYS A 270 4.72 -13.75 -23.15
N LYS A 271 5.65 -14.39 -22.45
CA LYS A 271 6.59 -15.37 -23.01
C LYS A 271 6.12 -16.82 -22.84
N THR A 272 5.24 -17.09 -21.89
CA THR A 272 4.72 -18.42 -21.60
C THR A 272 3.63 -18.82 -22.60
N PRO A 273 3.68 -20.02 -23.20
CA PRO A 273 2.57 -20.56 -23.98
C PRO A 273 1.30 -20.70 -23.12
N GLU A 274 0.13 -20.44 -23.70
CA GLU A 274 -1.16 -20.40 -22.98
C GLU A 274 -1.45 -21.67 -22.16
N VAL A 275 -1.09 -22.84 -22.68
CA VAL A 275 -1.28 -24.14 -21.99
C VAL A 275 -0.43 -24.30 -20.72
N LEU A 276 0.64 -23.52 -20.57
CA LEU A 276 1.55 -23.56 -19.43
C LEU A 276 1.38 -22.35 -18.49
N ASP A 277 0.60 -21.33 -18.87
CA ASP A 277 0.52 -20.06 -18.14
C ASP A 277 0.13 -20.23 -16.67
N LEU A 278 -0.85 -21.11 -16.41
CA LEU A 278 -1.35 -21.40 -15.06
C LEU A 278 -0.26 -21.94 -14.12
N LEU A 279 0.76 -22.61 -14.64
CA LEU A 279 1.83 -23.24 -13.86
C LEU A 279 3.11 -22.40 -13.89
N VAL A 280 3.58 -22.09 -15.09
CA VAL A 280 4.92 -21.52 -15.32
C VAL A 280 4.97 -20.05 -14.92
N THR A 281 3.95 -19.26 -15.20
CA THR A 281 3.94 -17.83 -14.88
C THR A 281 4.03 -17.55 -13.38
N PRO A 282 3.15 -18.10 -12.51
CA PRO A 282 3.28 -17.90 -11.07
C PRO A 282 4.58 -18.49 -10.50
N PHE A 283 4.98 -19.69 -10.96
CA PHE A 283 6.22 -20.34 -10.51
C PHE A 283 7.46 -19.48 -10.78
N LEU A 284 7.67 -19.07 -12.04
CA LEU A 284 8.85 -18.28 -12.40
C LEU A 284 8.81 -16.88 -11.78
N THR A 285 7.63 -16.27 -11.68
CA THR A 285 7.50 -14.96 -11.05
C THR A 285 7.93 -15.01 -9.59
N LEU A 286 7.41 -15.96 -8.81
CA LEU A 286 7.76 -16.11 -7.40
C LEU A 286 9.22 -16.51 -7.21
N LEU A 287 9.74 -17.41 -8.05
CA LEU A 287 11.14 -17.82 -7.98
C LEU A 287 12.09 -16.64 -8.25
N ILE A 288 11.90 -15.93 -9.37
CA ILE A 288 12.75 -14.79 -9.75
C ILE A 288 12.63 -13.68 -8.70
N MET A 289 11.41 -13.35 -8.28
CA MET A 289 11.20 -12.23 -7.38
C MET A 289 11.59 -12.53 -5.94
N SER A 290 11.46 -13.75 -5.45
CA SER A 290 11.96 -14.11 -4.11
C SER A 290 13.48 -14.02 -4.06
N MET A 291 14.19 -14.54 -5.08
CA MET A 291 15.64 -14.39 -5.19
C MET A 291 16.06 -12.92 -5.29
N LEU A 292 15.42 -12.15 -6.17
CA LEU A 292 15.74 -10.73 -6.34
C LEU A 292 15.48 -9.93 -5.06
N SER A 293 14.39 -10.22 -4.36
CA SER A 293 14.03 -9.46 -3.17
C SER A 293 14.93 -9.79 -1.99
N LEU A 294 15.20 -11.06 -1.75
CA LEU A 294 16.01 -11.51 -0.60
C LEU A 294 17.51 -11.29 -0.80
N PHE A 295 18.05 -11.53 -2.00
CA PHE A 295 19.49 -11.49 -2.24
C PHE A 295 20.01 -10.17 -2.83
N LEU A 296 19.12 -9.29 -3.29
CA LEU A 296 19.53 -7.99 -3.86
C LEU A 296 18.83 -6.82 -3.19
N ILE A 297 17.50 -6.77 -3.24
CA ILE A 297 16.76 -5.62 -2.70
C ILE A 297 17.04 -5.49 -1.19
N GLY A 298 16.92 -6.57 -0.43
CA GLY A 298 17.18 -6.54 1.01
C GLY A 298 18.54 -6.05 1.44
N PRO A 299 19.65 -6.71 1.04
CA PRO A 299 20.99 -6.30 1.43
C PRO A 299 21.29 -4.83 1.08
N VAL A 300 20.77 -4.34 -0.06
CA VAL A 300 20.89 -2.93 -0.44
C VAL A 300 20.15 -2.03 0.55
N PHE A 301 18.91 -2.36 0.91
CA PHE A 301 18.14 -1.57 1.87
C PHE A 301 18.71 -1.64 3.29
N HIS A 302 19.23 -2.79 3.71
CA HIS A 302 19.89 -2.93 5.00
C HIS A 302 21.17 -2.08 5.09
N SER A 303 21.95 -2.02 4.01
CA SER A 303 23.11 -1.12 3.94
C SER A 303 22.70 0.35 4.10
N VAL A 304 21.55 0.73 3.54
CA VAL A 304 20.98 2.08 3.71
C VAL A 304 20.54 2.32 5.15
N GLU A 305 19.96 1.32 5.83
CA GLU A 305 19.57 1.40 7.24
C GLU A 305 20.77 1.66 8.15
N THR A 306 21.89 0.94 7.96
CA THR A 306 23.11 1.14 8.75
C THR A 306 23.67 2.56 8.58
N VAL A 307 23.83 3.02 7.34
CA VAL A 307 24.31 4.38 7.05
C VAL A 307 23.38 5.44 7.65
N LEU A 308 22.07 5.20 7.60
CA LEU A 308 21.09 6.12 8.15
C LEU A 308 21.15 6.16 9.67
N LEU A 309 21.35 5.03 10.34
CA LEU A 309 21.54 4.96 11.79
C LEU A 309 22.77 5.79 12.22
N ASP A 310 23.93 5.59 11.56
CA ASP A 310 25.13 6.37 11.83
C ASP A 310 24.91 7.88 11.62
N ALA A 311 24.19 8.24 10.55
CA ALA A 311 23.87 9.62 10.26
C ALA A 311 22.96 10.25 11.33
N VAL A 312 21.96 9.53 11.83
CA VAL A 312 21.08 10.03 12.89
C VAL A 312 21.85 10.23 14.20
N VAL A 313 22.72 9.29 14.57
CA VAL A 313 23.61 9.43 15.74
C VAL A 313 24.48 10.68 15.61
N ALA A 314 25.09 10.90 14.44
CA ALA A 314 25.89 12.09 14.19
C ALA A 314 25.08 13.39 14.28
N VAL A 315 23.85 13.40 13.74
CA VAL A 315 22.96 14.56 13.78
C VAL A 315 22.47 14.84 15.20
N LEU A 316 22.20 13.82 16.01
CA LEU A 316 21.80 13.99 17.42
C LEU A 316 22.83 14.77 18.23
N GLY A 317 24.12 14.62 17.90
CA GLY A 317 25.21 15.35 18.55
C GLY A 317 25.32 16.84 18.17
N LEU A 318 24.51 17.34 17.23
CA LEU A 318 24.57 18.74 16.82
C LEU A 318 23.99 19.70 17.87
N PRO A 319 24.67 20.81 18.18
CA PRO A 319 24.25 21.73 19.24
C PRO A 319 23.12 22.67 18.79
N LEU A 320 22.70 23.57 19.70
CA LEU A 320 21.78 24.69 19.43
C LEU A 320 20.40 24.26 18.90
N GLY A 321 19.96 23.04 19.20
CA GLY A 321 18.70 22.50 18.72
C GLY A 321 18.66 22.14 17.23
N ILE A 322 19.80 22.21 16.52
CA ILE A 322 19.89 21.89 15.09
C ILE A 322 19.52 20.41 14.84
N SER A 323 19.93 19.52 15.76
CA SER A 323 19.53 18.11 15.76
C SER A 323 18.01 17.97 15.66
N GLY A 324 17.27 18.71 16.48
CA GLY A 324 15.82 18.80 16.48
C GLY A 324 15.19 19.28 15.18
N ILE A 325 15.77 20.31 14.54
CA ILE A 325 15.29 20.81 13.24
C ILE A 325 15.38 19.71 12.19
N ILE A 326 16.56 19.10 12.09
CA ILE A 326 16.87 18.11 11.05
C ILE A 326 16.06 16.84 11.29
N LEU A 327 16.16 16.25 12.47
CA LEU A 327 15.50 14.99 12.78
C LEU A 327 13.98 15.18 12.86
N GLY A 328 13.48 16.23 13.49
CA GLY A 328 12.05 16.52 13.54
C GLY A 328 11.45 16.80 12.16
N GLY A 329 12.22 17.48 11.28
CA GLY A 329 11.80 17.80 9.92
C GLY A 329 11.90 16.66 8.91
N LEU A 330 12.82 15.71 9.12
CA LEU A 330 13.06 14.59 8.20
C LEU A 330 12.45 13.28 8.68
N ASN A 331 12.14 13.11 9.96
CA ASN A 331 11.72 11.82 10.51
C ASN A 331 10.55 11.20 9.74
N GLN A 332 9.52 11.99 9.39
CA GLN A 332 8.35 11.44 8.67
C GLN A 332 8.63 11.11 7.20
N LEU A 333 9.73 11.61 6.59
CA LEU A 333 10.23 11.10 5.31
C LEU A 333 10.86 9.71 5.48
N ILE A 334 11.54 9.48 6.59
CA ILE A 334 12.13 8.18 6.93
C ILE A 334 11.02 7.16 7.25
N VAL A 335 9.95 7.59 7.93
CA VAL A 335 8.76 6.74 8.16
C VAL A 335 8.15 6.27 6.82
N VAL A 336 8.09 7.14 5.80
CA VAL A 336 7.58 6.77 4.47
C VAL A 336 8.38 5.62 3.82
N THR A 337 9.69 5.52 4.08
CA THR A 337 10.50 4.43 3.53
C THR A 337 10.37 3.12 4.33
N GLY A 338 9.90 3.19 5.58
CA GLY A 338 9.75 2.05 6.48
C GLY A 338 10.99 1.73 7.30
N VAL A 339 12.16 2.30 6.97
CA VAL A 339 13.43 2.01 7.66
C VAL A 339 13.49 2.54 9.10
N HIS A 340 12.56 3.42 9.49
CA HIS A 340 12.54 4.06 10.80
C HIS A 340 12.50 3.10 12.00
N HIS A 341 12.05 1.86 11.83
CA HIS A 341 12.05 0.88 12.93
C HIS A 341 13.46 0.48 13.38
N VAL A 342 14.49 0.68 12.54
CA VAL A 342 15.90 0.51 12.94
C VAL A 342 16.28 1.43 14.11
N PHE A 343 15.58 2.57 14.26
CA PHE A 343 15.85 3.51 15.34
C PHE A 343 15.35 3.04 16.70
N ASN A 344 14.51 2.01 16.79
CA ASN A 344 14.20 1.40 18.10
C ASN A 344 15.49 0.89 18.78
N PHE A 345 16.43 0.36 17.99
CA PHE A 345 17.74 -0.05 18.51
C PHE A 345 18.58 1.15 18.97
N LEU A 346 18.53 2.27 18.25
CA LEU A 346 19.17 3.51 18.68
C LEU A 346 18.57 4.01 20.01
N GLU A 347 17.26 3.98 20.16
CA GLU A 347 16.58 4.40 21.39
C GLU A 347 16.99 3.55 22.60
N ILE A 348 17.09 2.23 22.43
CA ILE A 348 17.62 1.31 23.46
C ILE A 348 19.07 1.67 23.81
N GLN A 349 19.94 1.86 22.82
CA GLN A 349 21.34 2.25 23.05
C GLN A 349 21.47 3.60 23.78
N LEU A 350 20.60 4.56 23.48
CA LEU A 350 20.62 5.86 24.16
C LEU A 350 20.25 5.71 25.64
N LEU A 351 19.24 4.90 25.94
CA LEU A 351 18.85 4.58 27.32
C LEU A 351 19.93 3.82 28.07
N GLU A 352 20.58 2.83 27.45
CA GLU A 352 21.64 2.05 28.07
C GLU A 352 22.90 2.89 28.35
N ASN A 353 23.32 3.72 27.40
CA ASN A 353 24.56 4.48 27.51
C ASN A 353 24.43 5.78 28.30
N PHE A 354 23.27 6.45 28.22
CA PHE A 354 23.07 7.79 28.77
C PHE A 354 21.93 7.89 29.80
N GLY A 355 21.16 6.81 29.99
CA GLY A 355 20.03 6.79 30.91
C GLY A 355 18.80 7.57 30.44
N ASN A 356 18.83 8.14 29.22
CA ASN A 356 17.75 8.94 28.67
C ASN A 356 17.73 8.87 27.12
N ASN A 357 16.59 9.27 26.54
CA ASN A 357 16.31 9.13 25.10
C ASN A 357 15.86 10.47 24.49
N PRO A 358 16.81 11.34 24.09
CA PRO A 358 16.49 12.62 23.43
C PRO A 358 15.92 12.45 22.02
N TYR A 359 16.19 11.32 21.36
CA TYR A 359 15.66 11.03 20.03
C TYR A 359 14.12 10.92 20.04
N ASN A 360 13.57 10.19 21.01
CA ASN A 360 12.13 10.06 21.22
C ASN A 360 11.42 11.42 21.34
N ALA A 361 12.03 12.35 22.09
CA ALA A 361 11.50 13.69 22.32
C ALA A 361 11.45 14.54 21.03
N ILE A 362 12.28 14.23 20.04
CA ILE A 362 12.24 14.87 18.73
C ILE A 362 11.20 14.19 17.83
N VAL A 363 11.20 12.85 17.79
CA VAL A 363 10.30 12.06 16.93
C VAL A 363 8.84 12.29 17.29
N THR A 364 8.51 12.38 18.58
CA THR A 364 7.14 12.69 19.03
C THR A 364 6.60 13.97 18.40
N CYS A 365 7.42 15.01 18.26
CA CYS A 365 7.00 16.27 17.66
C CYS A 365 6.68 16.10 16.17
N ALA A 366 7.48 15.28 15.47
CA ALA A 366 7.26 14.97 14.06
C ALA A 366 5.96 14.18 13.83
N VAL A 367 5.66 13.21 14.70
CA VAL A 367 4.42 12.42 14.68
C VAL A 367 3.21 13.29 15.04
N ALA A 368 3.32 14.11 16.09
CA ALA A 368 2.28 15.05 16.50
C ALA A 368 1.97 16.05 15.38
N ALA A 369 2.98 16.56 14.68
CA ALA A 369 2.80 17.45 13.54
C ALA A 369 2.02 16.80 12.38
N GLN A 370 2.23 15.50 12.09
CA GLN A 370 1.38 14.77 11.12
C GLN A 370 -0.06 14.68 11.61
N GLY A 371 -0.27 14.43 12.91
CA GLY A 371 -1.59 14.49 13.53
C GLY A 371 -2.27 15.85 13.34
N GLY A 372 -1.54 16.94 13.58
CA GLY A 372 -2.02 18.32 13.41
C GLY A 372 -2.36 18.68 11.96
N ALA A 373 -1.49 18.36 11.01
CA ALA A 373 -1.77 18.58 9.59
C ALA A 373 -2.97 17.76 9.11
N THR A 374 -3.08 16.51 9.56
CA THR A 374 -4.20 15.64 9.21
C THR A 374 -5.51 16.14 9.81
N LEU A 375 -5.48 16.63 11.05
CA LEU A 375 -6.62 17.26 11.71
C LEU A 375 -7.10 18.51 10.94
N ALA A 376 -6.17 19.34 10.46
CA ALA A 376 -6.49 20.49 9.63
C ALA A 376 -7.23 20.06 8.35
N VAL A 377 -6.77 18.99 7.68
CA VAL A 377 -7.47 18.43 6.51
C VAL A 377 -8.87 17.92 6.90
N ALA A 378 -8.98 17.17 7.99
CA ALA A 378 -10.22 16.58 8.47
C ALA A 378 -11.30 17.65 8.77
N LEU A 379 -10.89 18.75 9.41
CA LEU A 379 -11.77 19.87 9.75
C LEU A 379 -12.08 20.75 8.54
N LYS A 380 -11.12 20.95 7.62
CA LYS A 380 -11.27 21.86 6.48
C LYS A 380 -12.08 21.27 5.33
N THR A 381 -12.00 19.95 5.11
CA THR A 381 -12.66 19.32 3.96
C THR A 381 -14.18 19.23 4.10
N LYS A 382 -14.89 19.45 2.99
CA LYS A 382 -16.34 19.20 2.87
C LYS A 382 -16.66 17.79 2.39
N SER A 383 -15.66 17.00 1.98
CA SER A 383 -15.89 15.62 1.51
C SER A 383 -16.15 14.68 2.68
N GLY A 384 -17.35 14.09 2.76
CA GLY A 384 -17.68 13.09 3.77
C GLY A 384 -16.71 11.90 3.79
N LYS A 385 -16.30 11.43 2.61
CA LYS A 385 -15.33 10.33 2.47
C LYS A 385 -13.95 10.69 3.03
N LEU A 386 -13.42 11.88 2.69
CA LEU A 386 -12.12 12.30 3.21
C LEU A 386 -12.19 12.59 4.71
N LYS A 387 -13.29 13.17 5.19
CA LYS A 387 -13.52 13.44 6.60
C LYS A 387 -13.57 12.15 7.43
N ALA A 388 -14.30 11.14 6.96
CA ALA A 388 -14.38 9.83 7.62
C ALA A 388 -13.03 9.09 7.68
N LEU A 389 -12.10 9.40 6.78
CA LEU A 389 -10.74 8.88 6.81
C LEU A 389 -9.80 9.72 7.68
N ALA A 390 -9.84 11.03 7.54
CA ALA A 390 -8.85 11.94 8.11
C ALA A 390 -9.00 12.11 9.62
N PHE A 391 -10.21 12.11 10.17
CA PHE A 391 -10.40 12.18 11.62
C PHE A 391 -9.79 10.99 12.36
N PRO A 392 -10.15 9.72 12.04
CA PRO A 392 -9.52 8.56 12.67
C PRO A 392 -8.01 8.49 12.43
N SER A 393 -7.55 8.89 11.24
CA SER A 393 -6.11 8.90 10.93
C SER A 393 -5.33 9.94 11.75
N SER A 394 -5.92 11.11 11.99
CA SER A 394 -5.36 12.12 12.89
C SER A 394 -5.30 11.63 14.34
N LEU A 395 -6.36 10.98 14.81
CA LEU A 395 -6.38 10.38 16.15
C LEU A 395 -5.31 9.29 16.30
N SER A 396 -5.17 8.42 15.29
CA SER A 396 -4.11 7.41 15.24
C SER A 396 -2.73 8.04 15.39
N ALA A 397 -2.45 9.14 14.67
CA ALA A 397 -1.17 9.85 14.80
C ALA A 397 -0.96 10.45 16.20
N PHE A 398 -2.01 10.97 16.85
CA PHE A 398 -1.89 11.43 18.24
C PHE A 398 -1.69 10.30 19.25
N LEU A 399 -2.00 9.06 18.87
CA LEU A 399 -1.66 7.86 19.61
C LEU A 399 -0.30 7.27 19.18
N GLY A 400 0.52 8.05 18.46
CA GLY A 400 1.88 7.69 18.05
C GLY A 400 1.98 6.87 16.77
N ILE A 401 0.87 6.58 16.09
CA ILE A 401 0.82 5.77 14.86
C ILE A 401 0.49 6.65 13.67
N SER A 402 1.52 7.18 13.00
CA SER A 402 1.38 8.22 11.96
C SER A 402 1.11 7.68 10.56
N GLU A 403 1.33 6.40 10.28
CA GLU A 403 1.22 5.78 8.96
C GLU A 403 -0.14 6.00 8.30
N PRO A 404 -1.28 5.84 9.00
CA PRO A 404 -2.58 6.12 8.39
C PRO A 404 -2.76 7.59 8.03
N ALA A 405 -2.17 8.49 8.82
CA ALA A 405 -2.21 9.92 8.60
C ALA A 405 -1.35 10.32 7.38
N ILE A 406 -0.11 9.79 7.32
CA ILE A 406 0.83 10.00 6.22
C ILE A 406 0.24 9.47 4.91
N PHE A 407 0.01 8.16 4.84
CA PHE A 407 -0.35 7.52 3.57
C PHE A 407 -1.80 7.79 3.17
N GLY A 408 -2.69 7.95 4.15
CA GLY A 408 -4.10 8.17 3.87
C GLY A 408 -4.48 9.60 3.55
N VAL A 409 -3.72 10.57 4.08
CA VAL A 409 -4.10 11.98 4.00
C VAL A 409 -2.94 12.84 3.53
N THR A 410 -1.88 13.00 4.33
CA THR A 410 -0.94 14.10 4.12
C THR A 410 -0.07 13.89 2.88
N LEU A 411 0.48 12.69 2.68
CA LEU A 411 1.32 12.37 1.52
C LEU A 411 0.49 12.34 0.23
N ARG A 412 -0.77 11.89 0.31
CA ARG A 412 -1.70 11.85 -0.82
C ARG A 412 -1.91 13.22 -1.48
N TYR A 413 -1.98 14.28 -0.67
CA TYR A 413 -2.12 15.66 -1.16
C TYR A 413 -0.80 16.43 -1.16
N PHE A 414 0.30 15.79 -0.71
CA PHE A 414 1.68 16.24 -0.64
C PHE A 414 1.96 17.54 0.13
N LYS A 415 1.24 18.62 -0.16
CA LYS A 415 1.37 19.89 0.56
C LYS A 415 1.11 19.76 2.06
N PRO A 416 0.05 19.07 2.55
CA PRO A 416 -0.12 18.88 4.00
C PRO A 416 1.04 18.12 4.64
N PHE A 417 1.64 17.17 3.90
CA PHE A 417 2.82 16.45 4.39
C PHE A 417 4.01 17.38 4.59
N LEU A 418 4.30 18.27 3.63
CA LEU A 418 5.34 19.29 3.79
C LEU A 418 5.08 20.23 4.97
N MET A 419 3.81 20.64 5.18
CA MET A 419 3.46 21.49 6.32
C MET A 419 3.69 20.76 7.67
N ALA A 420 3.42 19.46 7.71
CA ALA A 420 3.73 18.63 8.87
C ALA A 420 5.24 18.49 9.12
N LEU A 421 6.07 18.36 8.07
CA LEU A 421 7.54 18.36 8.24
C LEU A 421 8.03 19.66 8.88
N ILE A 422 7.47 20.81 8.48
CA ILE A 422 7.82 22.11 9.09
C ILE A 422 7.40 22.14 10.57
N GLY A 423 6.18 21.68 10.90
CA GLY A 423 5.75 21.57 12.29
C GLY A 423 6.65 20.65 13.11
N GLY A 424 7.05 19.51 12.55
CA GLY A 424 7.97 18.56 13.16
C GLY A 424 9.35 19.17 13.40
N ALA A 425 9.89 19.91 12.45
CA ALA A 425 11.18 20.61 12.61
C ALA A 425 11.14 21.65 13.73
N VAL A 426 10.06 22.44 13.82
CA VAL A 426 9.94 23.46 14.88
C VAL A 426 9.71 22.84 16.25
N GLY A 427 8.87 21.81 16.34
CA GLY A 427 8.68 21.07 17.59
C GLY A 427 9.96 20.34 18.03
N GLY A 428 10.65 19.70 17.10
CA GLY A 428 11.92 19.02 17.34
C GLY A 428 13.01 19.99 17.81
N PHE A 429 13.11 21.17 17.17
CA PHE A 429 13.98 22.25 17.61
C PHE A 429 13.70 22.64 19.06
N LEU A 430 12.43 22.91 19.37
CA LEU A 430 11.99 23.32 20.70
C LEU A 430 12.32 22.23 21.74
N SER A 431 12.03 20.98 21.39
CA SER A 431 12.34 19.80 22.21
C SER A 431 13.84 19.70 22.53
N SER A 432 14.68 19.90 21.52
CA SER A 432 16.14 19.83 21.66
C SER A 432 16.71 20.98 22.50
N ILE A 433 16.21 22.22 22.34
CA ILE A 433 16.68 23.35 23.16
C ILE A 433 16.16 23.30 24.61
N MET A 434 15.00 22.68 24.84
CA MET A 434 14.46 22.43 26.17
C MET A 434 15.19 21.27 26.88
N GLY A 435 16.02 20.51 26.16
CA GLY A 435 16.72 19.35 26.70
C GLY A 435 15.80 18.19 27.03
N LEU A 436 14.68 18.07 26.30
CA LEU A 436 13.75 16.97 26.53
C LEU A 436 14.41 15.64 26.19
N ALA A 437 14.30 14.68 27.10
CA ALA A 437 14.74 13.31 26.88
C ALA A 437 13.81 12.33 27.61
N GLY A 438 13.31 11.34 26.87
CA GLY A 438 12.44 10.31 27.43
C GLY A 438 13.19 9.43 28.42
N THR A 439 12.50 9.00 29.48
CA THR A 439 13.06 8.15 30.55
C THR A 439 13.03 6.65 30.22
N GLY A 440 12.51 6.26 29.05
CA GLY A 440 12.34 4.87 28.66
C GLY A 440 11.82 4.70 27.23
N MET A 441 11.34 3.49 26.93
CA MET A 441 10.68 3.15 25.66
C MET A 441 9.17 3.26 25.81
N ALA A 442 8.51 4.06 24.96
CA ALA A 442 7.06 4.08 24.83
C ALA A 442 6.63 4.60 23.46
N VAL A 443 5.35 4.39 23.15
CA VAL A 443 4.69 5.00 21.99
C VAL A 443 4.71 6.52 22.13
N THR A 444 4.83 7.25 21.02
CA THR A 444 4.99 8.72 21.02
C THR A 444 3.68 9.48 21.24
N VAL A 445 3.77 10.81 21.36
CA VAL A 445 2.67 11.79 21.47
C VAL A 445 1.84 11.63 22.76
N ILE A 446 0.57 11.21 22.70
CA ILE A 446 -0.28 11.17 23.91
C ILE A 446 0.22 10.10 24.89
N PRO A 447 0.38 8.81 24.49
CA PRO A 447 1.00 7.80 25.36
C PRO A 447 2.39 8.22 25.85
N GLY A 448 3.17 8.88 25.00
CA GLY A 448 4.54 9.28 25.29
C GLY A 448 4.69 10.28 26.44
N MET A 449 3.63 11.02 26.81
CA MET A 449 3.64 11.95 27.96
C MET A 449 4.16 11.29 29.25
N LEU A 450 3.93 9.99 29.40
CA LEU A 450 4.26 9.23 30.60
C LEU A 450 5.77 9.03 30.77
N LEU A 451 6.57 9.21 29.70
CA LEU A 451 8.04 9.19 29.77
C LEU A 451 8.65 10.49 30.33
N TYR A 452 7.85 11.52 30.56
CA TYR A 452 8.32 12.87 30.91
C TYR A 452 7.76 13.35 32.26
N LEU A 453 7.33 12.43 33.13
CA LEU A 453 6.76 12.75 34.44
C LEU A 453 7.80 13.21 35.49
N ASP A 454 9.08 13.15 35.13
CA ASP A 454 10.24 13.59 35.91
C ASP A 454 10.46 15.12 35.89
N GLY A 455 9.37 15.88 35.74
CA GLY A 455 9.40 17.36 35.67
C GLY A 455 9.47 17.92 34.25
N GLN A 456 9.59 17.07 33.23
CA GLN A 456 9.67 17.47 31.81
C GLN A 456 8.29 17.62 31.13
N LEU A 457 7.21 17.16 31.75
CA LEU A 457 5.88 17.01 31.13
C LEU A 457 5.35 18.30 30.51
N VAL A 458 5.52 19.43 31.19
CA VAL A 458 5.04 20.73 30.68
C VAL A 458 5.78 21.13 29.41
N GLN A 459 7.10 20.97 29.39
CA GLN A 459 7.94 21.25 28.23
C GLN A 459 7.58 20.31 27.07
N TYR A 460 7.33 19.03 27.35
CA TYR A 460 6.87 18.04 26.38
C TYR A 460 5.53 18.43 25.73
N ILE A 461 4.55 18.84 26.54
CA ILE A 461 3.24 19.30 26.05
C ILE A 461 3.40 20.54 25.19
N ILE A 462 4.24 21.49 25.59
CA ILE A 462 4.51 22.70 24.81
C ILE A 462 5.16 22.35 23.46
N ALA A 463 6.20 21.51 23.45
CA ALA A 463 6.90 21.12 22.22
C ALA A 463 5.96 20.43 21.21
N ASN A 464 5.18 19.45 21.67
CA ASN A 464 4.18 18.77 20.83
C ASN A 464 3.07 19.74 20.39
N GLY A 465 2.56 20.58 21.31
CA GLY A 465 1.52 21.56 21.02
C GLY A 465 1.93 22.58 19.96
N VAL A 466 3.18 23.06 20.02
CA VAL A 466 3.75 23.95 19.00
C VAL A 466 3.88 23.24 17.65
N ALA A 467 4.36 21.98 17.64
CA ALA A 467 4.46 21.18 16.43
C ALA A 467 3.09 21.02 15.74
N VAL A 468 2.07 20.67 16.52
CA VAL A 468 0.68 20.53 16.09
C VAL A 468 0.14 21.85 15.56
N ALA A 469 0.30 22.94 16.32
CA ALA A 469 -0.22 24.25 15.96
C ALA A 469 0.37 24.74 14.62
N ILE A 470 1.69 24.63 14.45
CA ILE A 470 2.35 25.05 13.21
C ILE A 470 1.89 24.21 12.03
N ALA A 471 1.92 22.88 12.16
CA ALA A 471 1.47 21.99 11.11
C ALA A 471 0.00 22.23 10.73
N PHE A 472 -0.86 22.44 11.75
CA PHE A 472 -2.27 22.73 11.57
C PHE A 472 -2.49 24.06 10.83
N ILE A 473 -1.91 25.16 11.32
CA ILE A 473 -2.08 26.50 10.75
C ILE A 473 -1.57 26.53 9.31
N LEU A 474 -0.35 26.01 9.07
CA LEU A 474 0.23 25.98 7.74
C LEU A 474 -0.62 25.13 6.78
N THR A 475 -1.11 23.97 7.24
CA THR A 475 -2.01 23.14 6.43
C THR A 475 -3.34 23.83 6.16
N TRP A 476 -3.90 24.49 7.17
CA TRP A 476 -5.18 25.18 7.08
C TRP A 476 -5.13 26.35 6.11
N PHE A 477 -4.08 27.17 6.11
CA PHE A 477 -4.02 28.34 5.24
C PHE A 477 -3.40 28.05 3.87
N PHE A 478 -2.37 27.19 3.82
CA PHE A 478 -1.55 27.01 2.62
C PHE A 478 -1.48 25.56 2.11
N GLY A 479 -1.60 24.59 3.01
CA GLY A 479 -1.36 23.18 2.68
C GLY A 479 -2.54 22.42 2.09
N PHE A 480 -3.79 22.83 2.33
CA PHE A 480 -4.96 22.07 1.85
C PHE A 480 -6.12 22.94 1.36
N SER A 481 -6.81 22.48 0.31
CA SER A 481 -8.13 22.95 -0.10
C SER A 481 -8.89 21.86 -0.84
N ASP A 482 -10.22 21.88 -0.79
CA ASP A 482 -11.05 20.89 -1.50
C ASP A 482 -10.88 20.90 -3.03
N LYS A 483 -10.25 21.93 -3.61
CA LYS A 483 -9.87 21.93 -5.04
C LYS A 483 -8.94 20.75 -5.37
N MET A 484 -8.09 20.36 -4.42
CA MET A 484 -7.17 19.23 -4.57
C MET A 484 -7.90 17.88 -4.71
N LEU A 485 -9.17 17.78 -4.26
CA LEU A 485 -9.98 16.57 -4.50
C LEU A 485 -10.26 16.35 -5.98
N LYS A 486 -10.42 17.44 -6.74
CA LYS A 486 -10.66 17.38 -8.19
C LYS A 486 -9.38 17.02 -8.93
N GLU A 487 -8.23 17.57 -8.53
CA GLU A 487 -6.93 17.21 -9.09
C GLU A 487 -6.60 15.71 -8.89
N VAL A 488 -7.07 15.12 -7.78
CA VAL A 488 -6.96 13.67 -7.53
C VAL A 488 -7.98 12.87 -8.34
N LYS A 489 -9.18 13.41 -8.61
CA LYS A 489 -10.30 12.72 -9.29
C LYS A 489 -10.41 12.97 -10.79
N GLN A 490 -9.81 14.00 -11.36
CA GLN A 490 -9.85 14.37 -12.77
C GLN A 490 -8.44 14.82 -13.17
N PRO A 491 -7.77 14.16 -14.12
CA PRO A 491 -6.74 14.84 -14.89
C PRO A 491 -7.46 15.87 -15.75
N ASP A 492 -7.02 17.13 -15.67
CA ASP A 492 -7.65 18.29 -16.30
C ASP A 492 -8.15 18.05 -17.73
N THR A 493 -9.46 18.00 -17.89
CA THR A 493 -10.12 18.45 -19.11
C THR A 493 -10.48 19.92 -18.91
N GLN A 494 -9.98 20.77 -19.82
CA GLN A 494 -10.24 22.22 -19.99
C GLN A 494 -9.35 23.12 -19.10
N THR A 495 -8.72 24.21 -19.56
CA THR A 495 -8.91 25.05 -20.76
C THR A 495 -7.65 25.90 -20.99
N LYS A 496 -7.03 25.79 -22.17
CA LYS A 496 -6.63 26.87 -23.10
C LYS A 496 -5.86 26.27 -24.26
#